data_AF-A0A974YMJ1-F1
#
_entry.id   AF-A0A974YMJ1-F1
#
_cell.length_a   1.000
_cell.length_b   1.000
_cell.length_c   1.000
_cell.angle_alpha   90.00
_cell.angle_beta   90.00
_cell.angle_gamma   90.00
#
_symmetry.space_group_name_H-M   'P 1'
#
loop_
_entity.id
_entity.type
_entity.pdbx_description
1 polymer ?
#
loop_
_entity_poly.entity_id
_entity_poly.type
_entity_poly.pdbx_seq_one_letter_code
_entity_poly.pdbx_strand_id
1 'polypeptide(L)'
;MMAGRRLTYAGSALVQFCLAAPCLADDATLPDDVRAFISRRDDCDHFRGEASPDEERQAEIDQQLRTLCSGSDTELARLKHRYARNKTVQKALGDYDPNIEGGSPD
;
A
#
# COMPACT_ATOMS: atom_id res chain seq x y z
N MET A 1 56.32 49.15 -7.13
CA MET A 1 57.24 48.02 -7.41
C MET A 1 56.61 46.74 -6.86
N MET A 2 56.81 45.61 -7.55
CA MET A 2 56.27 44.25 -7.30
C MET A 2 54.81 44.07 -7.77
N ALA A 3 54.44 43.47 -8.91
CA ALA A 3 54.87 42.32 -9.72
C ALA A 3 54.07 41.02 -9.43
N GLY A 4 53.31 40.57 -10.45
CA GLY A 4 52.92 39.15 -10.69
C GLY A 4 51.76 38.61 -9.84
N ARG A 5 50.86 37.74 -10.32
CA ARG A 5 50.82 36.91 -11.53
C ARG A 5 49.37 36.76 -12.00
N ARG A 6 49.17 36.78 -13.31
CA ARG A 6 47.92 36.39 -13.98
C ARG A 6 47.80 34.88 -13.88
N LEU A 7 46.72 34.38 -13.29
CA LEU A 7 46.38 32.96 -13.36
C LEU A 7 45.41 32.78 -14.53
N THR A 8 45.93 32.29 -15.64
CA THR A 8 45.16 31.78 -16.77
C THR A 8 44.58 30.43 -16.37
N TYR A 9 43.26 30.36 -16.10
CA TYR A 9 42.54 29.09 -16.00
C TYR A 9 41.80 28.84 -17.32
N ALA A 10 42.49 28.19 -18.24
CA ALA A 10 41.86 27.46 -19.33
C ALA A 10 41.43 26.11 -18.75
N GLY A 11 40.13 25.96 -18.45
CA GLY A 11 39.56 24.72 -17.94
C GLY A 11 38.19 24.54 -18.54
N SER A 12 38.11 23.74 -19.59
CA SER A 12 36.89 23.38 -20.32
C SER A 12 35.78 22.94 -19.35
N ALA A 13 34.68 23.68 -19.33
CA ALA A 13 33.46 23.28 -18.65
C ALA A 13 32.82 22.11 -19.43
N LEU A 14 33.08 20.87 -18.99
CA LEU A 14 32.28 19.72 -19.39
C LEU A 14 30.90 19.86 -18.74
N VAL A 15 29.92 20.25 -19.56
CA VAL A 15 28.50 20.26 -19.18
C VAL A 15 28.06 18.81 -19.03
N GLN A 16 28.07 18.32 -17.79
CA GLN A 16 27.51 17.02 -17.42
C GLN A 16 25.99 17.11 -17.51
N PHE A 17 25.42 16.76 -18.67
CA PHE A 17 23.98 16.67 -18.87
C PHE A 17 23.48 15.36 -18.22
N CYS A 18 23.11 15.45 -16.94
CA CYS A 18 22.40 14.37 -16.25
C CYS A 18 21.02 14.22 -16.87
N LEU A 19 20.86 13.26 -17.81
CA LEU A 19 19.57 12.79 -18.28
C LEU A 19 18.88 12.04 -17.14
N ALA A 20 18.17 12.77 -16.28
CA ALA A 20 17.18 12.18 -15.39
C ALA A 20 16.02 11.69 -16.26
N ALA A 21 16.01 10.40 -16.58
CA ALA A 21 14.85 9.75 -17.15
C ALA A 21 13.68 9.92 -16.15
N PRO A 22 12.54 10.51 -16.56
CA PRO A 22 11.39 10.55 -15.69
C PRO A 22 10.92 9.10 -15.50
N CYS A 23 10.99 8.61 -14.27
CA CYS A 23 10.18 7.48 -13.87
C CYS A 23 8.74 7.94 -14.03
N LEU A 24 8.08 7.49 -15.10
CA LEU A 24 6.63 7.56 -15.21
C LEU A 24 6.11 6.68 -14.06
N ALA A 25 5.85 7.31 -12.91
CA ALA A 25 5.03 6.71 -11.89
C ALA A 25 3.65 6.57 -12.53
N ASP A 26 3.29 5.34 -12.84
CA ASP A 26 1.95 5.01 -13.31
C ASP A 26 1.01 5.30 -12.13
N ASP A 27 0.34 6.45 -12.15
CA ASP A 27 -0.75 6.81 -11.23
C ASP A 27 -1.98 5.95 -11.56
N ALA A 28 -1.78 4.63 -11.63
CA ALA A 28 -2.81 3.64 -11.83
C ALA A 28 -3.66 3.61 -10.56
N THR A 29 -4.63 4.52 -10.50
CA THR A 29 -5.60 4.61 -9.42
C THR A 29 -6.35 3.27 -9.37
N LEU A 30 -6.37 2.63 -8.20
CA LEU A 30 -7.06 1.37 -8.02
C LEU A 30 -8.56 1.53 -8.32
N PRO A 31 -9.23 0.54 -8.91
CA PRO A 31 -10.68 0.56 -9.10
C PRO A 31 -11.44 0.79 -7.80
N ASP A 32 -12.62 1.41 -7.88
CA ASP A 32 -13.41 1.78 -6.70
C ASP A 32 -13.76 0.59 -5.80
N ASP A 33 -14.11 -0.57 -6.39
CA ASP A 33 -14.42 -1.79 -5.64
C ASP A 33 -13.19 -2.36 -4.92
N VAL A 34 -12.00 -2.23 -5.52
CA VAL A 34 -10.73 -2.61 -4.89
C VAL A 34 -10.40 -1.67 -3.73
N ARG A 35 -10.57 -0.36 -3.88
CA ARG A 35 -10.34 0.61 -2.79
C ARG A 35 -11.32 0.42 -1.63
N ALA A 36 -12.59 0.16 -1.95
CA ALA A 36 -13.61 -0.09 -0.93
C ALA A 36 -13.31 -1.37 -0.14
N PHE A 37 -12.87 -2.43 -0.82
CA PHE A 37 -12.41 -3.65 -0.16
C PHE A 37 -11.21 -3.39 0.75
N ILE A 38 -10.17 -2.71 0.25
CA ILE A 38 -8.96 -2.37 1.02
C ILE A 38 -9.34 -1.63 2.29
N SER A 39 -10.13 -0.56 2.19
CA SER A 39 -10.54 0.23 3.36
C SER A 39 -11.26 -0.62 4.40
N ARG A 40 -12.25 -1.42 3.99
CA ARG A 40 -13.00 -2.28 4.93
C ARG A 40 -12.12 -3.36 5.55
N ARG A 41 -11.23 -3.95 4.75
CA ARG A 41 -10.36 -5.04 5.17
C ARG A 41 -9.28 -4.55 6.14
N ASP A 42 -8.71 -3.38 5.90
CA ASP A 42 -7.75 -2.76 6.80
C ASP A 42 -8.38 -2.50 8.17
N ASP A 43 -9.62 -2.00 8.21
CA ASP A 43 -10.34 -1.80 9.48
C ASP A 43 -10.65 -3.14 10.18
N CYS A 44 -11.03 -4.18 9.43
CA CYS A 44 -11.18 -5.53 9.98
C CYS A 44 -9.87 -6.03 10.61
N ASP A 45 -8.76 -5.95 9.87
CA ASP A 45 -7.46 -6.45 10.33
C ASP A 45 -6.91 -5.62 11.50
N HIS A 46 -7.27 -4.34 11.60
CA HIS A 46 -7.04 -3.51 12.79
C HIS A 46 -7.71 -4.11 14.02
N PHE A 47 -9.03 -4.39 13.97
CA PHE A 47 -9.77 -4.94 15.11
C PHE A 47 -9.41 -6.39 15.46
N ARG A 48 -8.95 -7.20 14.48
CA ARG A 48 -8.54 -8.60 14.74
C ARG A 48 -7.35 -8.74 15.68
N GLY A 49 -6.53 -7.70 15.78
CA GLY A 49 -5.42 -7.64 16.73
C GLY A 49 -5.80 -7.08 18.10
N GLU A 50 -7.06 -6.68 18.31
CA GLU A 50 -7.50 -6.03 19.55
C GLU A 50 -8.21 -6.99 20.51
N ALA A 51 -7.98 -6.77 21.80
CA ALA A 51 -8.75 -7.36 22.89
C ALA A 51 -8.77 -6.37 24.07
N SER A 52 -9.85 -6.39 24.84
CA SER A 52 -10.06 -5.48 25.96
C SER A 52 -10.58 -6.23 27.20
N PRO A 53 -10.06 -5.95 28.41
CA PRO A 53 -10.66 -6.43 29.65
C PRO A 53 -11.93 -5.66 30.03
N ASP A 54 -12.16 -4.49 29.44
CA ASP A 54 -13.41 -3.74 29.57
C ASP A 54 -14.47 -4.37 28.65
N GLU A 55 -15.58 -4.80 29.25
CA GLU A 55 -16.63 -5.58 28.58
C GLU A 55 -17.35 -4.79 27.48
N GLU A 56 -17.56 -3.47 27.68
CA GLU A 56 -18.23 -2.61 26.70
C GLU A 56 -17.35 -2.46 25.45
N ARG A 57 -16.06 -2.19 25.65
CA ARG A 57 -15.09 -2.11 24.55
C ARG A 57 -14.92 -3.47 23.87
N GLN A 58 -14.93 -4.58 24.60
CA GLN A 58 -14.85 -5.90 23.98
C GLN A 58 -16.09 -6.18 23.10
N ALA A 59 -17.28 -5.81 23.56
CA ALA A 59 -18.50 -5.95 22.77
C ALA A 59 -18.47 -5.10 21.48
N GLU A 60 -17.87 -3.90 21.53
CA GLU A 60 -17.63 -3.07 20.35
C GLU A 60 -16.66 -3.75 19.37
N ILE A 61 -15.50 -4.22 19.83
CA ILE A 61 -14.53 -4.94 19.01
C ILE A 61 -15.21 -6.14 18.32
N ASP A 62 -15.93 -6.96 19.08
CA ASP A 62 -16.64 -8.12 18.56
C ASP A 62 -17.70 -7.73 17.50
N GLN A 63 -18.39 -6.60 17.69
CA GLN A 63 -19.34 -6.07 16.72
C GLN A 63 -18.63 -5.64 15.43
N GLN A 64 -17.55 -4.87 15.55
CA GLN A 64 -16.78 -4.40 14.40
C GLN A 64 -16.19 -5.57 13.62
N LEU A 65 -15.66 -6.60 14.30
CA LEU A 65 -15.20 -7.83 13.67
C LEU A 65 -16.30 -8.49 12.85
N ARG A 66 -17.50 -8.67 13.41
CA ARG A 66 -18.63 -9.26 12.67
C ARG A 66 -19.03 -8.43 11.46
N THR A 67 -19.04 -7.11 11.58
CA THR A 67 -19.46 -6.19 10.52
C THR A 67 -18.41 -6.05 9.41
N LEU A 68 -17.16 -5.85 9.77
CA LEU A 68 -16.07 -5.50 8.85
C LEU A 68 -15.41 -6.73 8.27
N CYS A 69 -15.30 -7.83 9.01
CA CYS A 69 -14.62 -9.01 8.50
C CYS A 69 -15.54 -9.88 7.65
N SER A 70 -16.83 -10.07 8.00
CA SER A 70 -17.69 -11.03 7.30
C SER A 70 -17.76 -10.87 5.77
N GLY A 71 -17.69 -11.98 5.03
CA GLY A 71 -17.72 -12.07 3.56
C GLY A 71 -16.46 -11.57 2.84
N SER A 72 -15.44 -11.11 3.57
CA SER A 72 -14.20 -10.55 3.03
C SER A 72 -13.34 -11.57 2.28
N ASP A 73 -13.28 -12.82 2.72
CA ASP A 73 -12.48 -13.87 2.06
C ASP A 73 -13.06 -14.18 0.67
N THR A 74 -14.39 -14.28 0.61
CA THR A 74 -15.13 -14.46 -0.66
C THR A 74 -14.96 -13.25 -1.58
N GLU A 75 -15.00 -12.03 -1.02
CA GLU A 75 -14.82 -10.79 -1.77
C GLU A 75 -13.40 -10.67 -2.34
N LEU A 76 -12.38 -11.00 -1.55
CA LEU A 76 -10.98 -11.01 -1.98
C LEU A 76 -10.78 -11.98 -3.14
N ALA A 77 -11.30 -13.19 -3.04
CA ALA A 77 -11.25 -14.18 -4.11
C ALA A 77 -11.95 -13.67 -5.39
N ARG A 78 -13.13 -13.06 -5.24
CA ARG A 78 -13.89 -12.46 -6.35
C ARG A 78 -13.11 -11.34 -7.03
N LEU A 79 -12.49 -10.44 -6.27
CA LEU A 79 -11.71 -9.32 -6.80
C LEU A 79 -10.42 -9.79 -7.49
N LYS A 80 -9.68 -10.73 -6.87
CA LYS A 80 -8.51 -11.36 -7.48
C LYS A 80 -8.86 -12.03 -8.81
N HIS A 81 -10.00 -12.73 -8.89
CA HIS A 81 -10.48 -13.31 -10.14
C HIS A 81 -10.87 -12.25 -11.18
N ARG A 82 -11.69 -11.25 -10.80
CA ARG A 82 -12.13 -10.16 -11.69
C ARG A 82 -10.97 -9.41 -12.32
N TYR A 83 -9.92 -9.14 -11.53
CA TYR A 83 -8.76 -8.35 -11.95
C TYR A 83 -7.52 -9.20 -12.23
N ALA A 84 -7.68 -10.47 -12.64
CA ALA A 84 -6.57 -11.42 -12.81
C ALA A 84 -5.43 -10.94 -13.72
N ARG A 85 -5.73 -10.08 -14.71
CA ARG A 85 -4.73 -9.52 -15.65
C ARG A 85 -4.17 -8.16 -15.24
N ASN A 86 -4.70 -7.53 -14.19
CA ASN A 86 -4.24 -6.23 -13.70
C ASN A 86 -3.18 -6.42 -12.60
N LYS A 87 -1.90 -6.28 -12.97
CA LYS A 87 -0.77 -6.49 -12.04
C LYS A 87 -0.81 -5.55 -10.83
N THR A 88 -1.27 -4.32 -11.00
CA THR A 88 -1.36 -3.34 -9.91
C THR A 88 -2.40 -3.77 -8.87
N VAL A 89 -3.58 -4.22 -9.32
CA VAL A 89 -4.61 -4.75 -8.42
C VAL A 89 -4.19 -6.06 -7.78
N GLN A 90 -3.57 -6.98 -8.53
CA GLN A 90 -3.07 -8.24 -7.95
C GLN A 90 -2.02 -7.99 -6.86
N LYS A 91 -1.13 -7.01 -7.07
CA LYS A 91 -0.17 -6.60 -6.05
C LYS A 91 -0.88 -6.05 -4.81
N ALA A 92 -1.80 -5.09 -5.00
CA ALA A 92 -2.54 -4.48 -3.89
C ALA A 92 -3.37 -5.50 -3.08
N LEU A 93 -3.98 -6.47 -3.73
CA LEU A 93 -4.77 -7.52 -3.07
C LEU A 93 -3.90 -8.70 -2.56
N GLY A 94 -2.62 -8.73 -2.94
CA GLY A 94 -1.71 -9.84 -2.66
C GLY A 94 -1.35 -9.95 -1.18
N ASP A 95 -1.37 -8.83 -0.47
CA ASP A 95 -0.92 -8.73 0.93
C ASP A 95 -1.96 -9.23 1.95
N TYR A 96 -3.22 -9.41 1.52
CA TYR A 96 -4.30 -9.88 2.40
C TYR A 96 -4.37 -11.40 2.49
N ASP A 97 -4.50 -11.89 3.74
CA ASP A 97 -4.78 -13.29 4.06
C ASP A 97 -6.08 -13.76 3.39
N PRO A 98 -6.06 -14.86 2.61
CA PRO A 98 -7.26 -15.38 1.95
C PRO A 98 -8.24 -16.14 2.86
N ASN A 99 -7.89 -16.42 4.12
CA ASN A 99 -8.71 -17.25 5.00
C ASN A 99 -8.69 -16.76 6.45
N ILE A 100 -9.52 -15.76 6.75
CA ILE A 100 -9.67 -15.21 8.09
C ILE A 100 -11.00 -15.58 8.75
N GLU A 101 -11.98 -16.01 7.95
CA GLU A 101 -13.32 -16.38 8.41
C GLU A 101 -13.44 -17.89 8.67
N GLY A 102 -12.52 -18.69 8.13
CA GLY A 102 -12.59 -20.16 8.17
C GLY A 102 -12.27 -20.82 9.51
N GLY A 103 -11.90 -20.04 10.55
CA GLY A 103 -11.74 -20.48 11.93
C GLY A 103 -10.75 -21.64 12.14
N SER A 104 -9.53 -21.34 12.60
CA SER A 104 -8.86 -22.26 13.51
C SER A 104 -9.01 -21.71 14.93
N PRO A 105 -9.77 -22.40 15.81
CA PRO A 105 -9.70 -22.15 17.24
C PRO A 105 -8.36 -22.70 17.74
N ASP A 106 -7.52 -21.81 18.26
CA ASP A 106 -6.46 -22.20 19.20
C ASP A 106 -7.05 -22.40 20.60
#